data_AF-A0ABC8IV78-F1
#
_entry.id   AF-A0ABC8IV78-F1
#
_cell.length_a   1.000
_cell.length_b   1.000
_cell.length_c   1.000
_cell.angle_alpha   90.00
_cell.angle_beta   90.00
_cell.angle_gamma   90.00
#
_symmetry.space_group_name_H-M   'P 1'
#
loop_
_entity.id
_entity.type
_entity.pdbx_description
1 polymer ?
#
loop_
_entity_poly.entity_id
_entity_poly.type
_entity_poly.pdbx_seq_one_letter_code
_entity_poly.pdbx_strand_id
1 'polypeptide(L)'
;MKIIDRKKNIFKLAQGEYVAVENLENVYGQVEAIESIWVYGNSFESFLIAVANPAQQTLERWAEENGISGDFESICQNAKAKAFVLGELVKTAKERKLKGFEIIRAIHLEPVAFDIERDLLTPTYKKKRPQLLKYYQNVIDDMYKTAKEGQASGQ
;
A
#
# COMPACT_ATOMS: atom_id res chain seq x y z
N MET A 1 -17.90 11.40 -21.18
CA MET A 1 -16.87 10.59 -21.86
C MET A 1 -15.95 10.00 -20.79
N LYS A 2 -16.06 8.70 -20.48
CA LYS A 2 -15.15 8.02 -19.56
C LYS A 2 -13.88 7.67 -20.33
N ILE A 3 -12.83 8.46 -20.16
CA ILE A 3 -11.50 8.13 -20.65
C ILE A 3 -11.09 6.87 -19.86
N ILE A 4 -11.11 5.72 -20.52
CA ILE A 4 -10.53 4.50 -19.96
C ILE A 4 -9.02 4.73 -20.03
N ASP A 5 -8.46 5.02 -18.86
CA ASP A 5 -7.07 5.40 -18.65
C ASP A 5 -6.12 4.31 -19.18
N ARG A 6 -4.93 4.73 -19.57
CA ARG A 6 -4.02 4.01 -20.47
C ARG A 6 -3.71 2.60 -19.93
N LYS A 7 -3.84 1.60 -20.81
CA LYS A 7 -3.49 0.16 -20.68
C LYS A 7 -2.16 -0.21 -20.00
N LYS A 8 -1.32 0.73 -19.54
CA LYS A 8 0.07 0.45 -19.15
C LYS A 8 0.24 -0.11 -17.75
N ASN A 9 -0.77 -0.04 -16.88
CA ASN A 9 -0.65 -0.54 -15.50
C ASN A 9 -1.95 -1.21 -14.99
N ILE A 10 -2.63 -1.95 -15.85
CA ILE A 10 -3.80 -2.76 -15.49
C ILE A 10 -3.38 -4.23 -15.43
N PHE A 11 -3.68 -4.92 -14.35
CA PHE A 11 -3.50 -6.37 -14.26
C PHE A 11 -4.80 -7.06 -13.80
N LYS A 12 -4.82 -8.38 -13.98
CA LYS A 12 -5.95 -9.24 -13.63
C LYS A 12 -5.66 -9.95 -12.31
N LEU A 13 -6.59 -9.90 -11.36
CA LEU A 13 -6.54 -10.69 -10.12
C LEU A 13 -6.97 -12.14 -10.37
N ALA A 14 -6.66 -13.03 -9.41
CA ALA A 14 -7.04 -14.46 -9.50
C ALA A 14 -8.54 -14.68 -9.75
N GLN A 15 -9.38 -13.77 -9.25
CA GLN A 15 -10.84 -13.82 -9.34
C GLN A 15 -11.39 -13.39 -10.72
N GLY A 16 -10.54 -12.89 -11.62
CA GLY A 16 -10.95 -12.44 -12.94
C GLY A 16 -11.13 -10.93 -13.11
N GLU A 17 -11.13 -10.17 -12.02
CA GLU A 17 -11.29 -8.71 -12.04
C GLU A 17 -10.01 -7.99 -12.49
N TYR A 18 -10.18 -6.86 -13.17
CA TYR A 18 -9.09 -6.00 -13.62
C TYR A 18 -8.90 -4.83 -12.67
N VAL A 19 -7.64 -4.56 -12.30
CA VAL A 19 -7.27 -3.51 -11.36
C VAL A 19 -6.34 -2.51 -12.03
N ALA A 20 -6.70 -1.23 -11.96
CA ALA A 20 -5.86 -0.12 -12.42
C ALA A 20 -5.09 0.48 -11.24
N VAL A 21 -3.87 -0.01 -10.98
CA VAL A 21 -3.09 0.40 -9.80
C VAL A 21 -2.71 1.87 -9.79
N GLU A 22 -2.47 2.50 -10.94
CA GLU A 22 -2.19 3.94 -10.97
C GLU A 22 -3.36 4.77 -10.43
N ASN A 23 -4.60 4.36 -10.73
CA ASN A 23 -5.79 5.03 -10.20
C ASN A 23 -5.91 4.82 -8.69
N LEU A 24 -5.65 3.61 -8.21
CA LEU A 24 -5.64 3.30 -6.78
C LEU A 24 -4.56 4.09 -6.04
N GLU A 25 -3.34 4.11 -6.55
CA GLU A 25 -2.24 4.89 -5.99
C GLU A 25 -2.57 6.39 -5.93
N ASN A 26 -3.27 6.92 -6.94
CA ASN A 26 -3.71 8.32 -6.93
C ASN A 26 -4.77 8.58 -5.85
N VAL A 27 -5.74 7.67 -5.71
CA VAL A 27 -6.79 7.76 -4.68
C VAL A 27 -6.20 7.65 -3.28
N TYR A 28 -5.37 6.65 -3.04
CA TYR A 28 -4.75 6.40 -1.74
C TYR A 28 -3.68 7.43 -1.38
N GLY A 29 -3.02 8.03 -2.38
CA GLY A 29 -2.09 9.14 -2.18
C GLY A 29 -2.76 10.44 -1.73
N GLN A 30 -4.09 10.51 -1.65
CA GLN A 30 -4.80 11.66 -1.07
C GLN A 30 -5.02 11.53 0.44
N VAL A 31 -4.61 10.42 1.05
CA VAL A 31 -4.72 10.21 2.50
C VAL A 31 -3.62 11.00 3.20
N GLU A 32 -3.99 11.85 4.16
CA GLU A 32 -3.05 12.73 4.89
C GLU A 32 -1.95 11.98 5.66
N ALA A 33 -2.19 10.70 5.99
CA ALA A 33 -1.23 9.83 6.63
C ALA A 33 -0.20 9.22 5.66
N ILE A 34 -0.28 9.48 4.35
CA ILE A 34 0.56 8.88 3.30
C ILE A 34 1.27 9.96 2.49
N GLU A 35 2.60 9.86 2.37
CA GLU A 35 3.36 10.70 1.43
C GLU A 35 3.48 10.04 0.05
N SER A 36 3.67 8.72 0.02
CA SER A 36 3.83 7.96 -1.21
C SER A 36 3.35 6.54 -1.02
N ILE A 37 2.67 5.99 -2.01
CA ILE A 37 2.15 4.62 -1.95
C ILE A 37 2.42 3.89 -3.25
N TRP A 38 2.89 2.65 -3.14
CA TRP A 38 3.01 1.71 -4.23
C TRP A 38 2.06 0.54 -4.00
N VAL A 39 1.05 0.41 -4.85
CA VAL A 39 0.09 -0.69 -4.79
C VAL A 39 0.57 -1.83 -5.68
N TYR A 40 0.55 -3.04 -5.13
CA TYR A 40 0.95 -4.26 -5.81
C TYR A 40 -0.18 -5.30 -5.77
N GLY A 41 -0.29 -6.03 -6.88
CA GLY A 41 -1.14 -7.20 -6.99
C GLY A 41 -0.66 -8.09 -8.12
N ASN A 42 -1.06 -9.35 -8.11
CA ASN A 42 -0.71 -10.32 -9.13
C ASN A 42 -1.89 -11.26 -9.42
N SER A 43 -1.80 -12.04 -10.50
CA SER A 43 -2.89 -12.91 -10.95
C SER A 43 -3.07 -14.20 -10.14
N PHE A 44 -2.16 -14.48 -9.20
CA PHE A 44 -2.29 -15.60 -8.25
C PHE A 44 -3.00 -15.17 -6.97
N GLU A 45 -3.11 -13.87 -6.74
CA GLU A 45 -3.67 -13.30 -5.53
C GLU A 45 -5.07 -12.71 -5.76
N SER A 46 -5.94 -12.91 -4.79
CA SER A 46 -7.32 -12.43 -4.81
C SER A 46 -7.47 -11.02 -4.24
N PHE A 47 -6.39 -10.44 -3.70
CA PHE A 47 -6.41 -9.15 -3.03
C PHE A 47 -5.12 -8.36 -3.29
N LEU A 48 -5.20 -7.06 -3.01
CA LEU A 48 -4.10 -6.12 -3.19
C LEU A 48 -3.37 -5.87 -1.88
N ILE A 49 -2.09 -5.60 -2.00
CA ILE A 49 -1.24 -5.13 -0.91
C ILE A 49 -0.55 -3.85 -1.34
N ALA A 50 -0.02 -3.10 -0.37
CA ALA A 50 0.69 -1.87 -0.68
C ALA A 50 1.91 -1.67 0.21
N VAL A 51 2.92 -1.01 -0.35
CA VAL A 51 4.00 -0.41 0.41
C VAL A 51 3.76 1.09 0.40
N ALA A 52 3.67 1.70 1.57
CA ALA A 52 3.44 3.13 1.68
C ALA A 52 4.47 3.78 2.59
N ASN A 53 4.93 4.96 2.19
CA ASN A 53 5.67 5.87 3.03
C ASN A 53 4.65 6.70 3.81
N PRO A 54 4.55 6.52 5.14
CA PRO A 54 3.64 7.32 5.94
C PRO A 54 4.20 8.73 6.11
N ALA A 55 3.30 9.71 6.26
CA ALA A 55 3.67 11.06 6.64
C ALA A 55 4.22 11.04 8.06
N GLN A 56 5.53 11.33 8.21
CA GLN A 56 6.23 11.25 9.48
C GLN A 56 5.49 12.02 10.58
N GLN A 57 5.16 13.29 10.33
CA GLN A 57 4.46 14.14 11.28
C GLN A 57 3.09 13.59 11.70
N THR A 58 2.31 13.07 10.74
CA THR A 58 0.97 12.52 11.00
C THR A 58 1.06 11.23 11.82
N LEU A 59 2.02 10.36 11.49
CA LEU A 59 2.18 9.07 12.15
C LEU A 59 2.77 9.21 13.55
N GLU A 60 3.77 10.06 13.73
CA GLU A 60 4.37 10.34 15.05
C GLU A 60 3.32 10.92 16.00
N ARG A 61 2.55 11.92 15.53
CA ARG A 61 1.45 12.49 16.32
C ARG A 61 0.42 11.43 16.72
N TRP A 62 -0.01 10.60 15.77
CA TRP A 62 -0.94 9.51 16.07
C TRP A 62 -0.34 8.51 17.06
N ALA A 63 0.94 8.19 16.94
CA ALA A 63 1.65 7.29 17.85
C ALA A 63 1.70 7.86 19.27
N GLU A 64 2.03 9.14 19.44
CA GLU A 64 2.01 9.83 20.73
C GLU A 64 0.62 9.80 21.37
N GLU A 65 -0.44 10.12 20.60
CA GLU A 65 -1.83 10.08 21.08
C GLU A 65 -2.29 8.66 21.49
N ASN A 66 -1.67 7.62 20.93
CA ASN A 66 -1.97 6.21 21.22
C ASN A 66 -0.99 5.56 22.19
N GLY A 67 -0.09 6.34 22.80
CA GLY A 67 0.90 5.85 23.77
C GLY A 67 1.94 4.91 23.15
N ILE A 68 2.23 5.06 21.86
CA ILE A 68 3.28 4.34 21.15
C ILE A 68 4.52 5.24 21.16
N SER A 69 5.53 4.83 21.93
CA SER A 69 6.83 5.50 21.99
C SER A 69 7.86 4.73 21.18
N GLY A 70 8.75 5.45 20.51
CA GLY A 70 9.86 4.91 19.73
C GLY A 70 10.21 5.78 18.54
N ASP A 71 11.29 5.44 17.85
CA ASP A 71 11.68 6.12 16.61
C ASP A 71 10.67 5.85 15.49
N PHE A 72 10.66 6.72 14.47
CA PHE A 72 9.76 6.61 13.32
C PHE A 72 9.79 5.23 12.66
N GLU A 73 10.97 4.60 12.57
CA GLU A 73 11.12 3.23 12.06
C GLU A 73 10.38 2.20 12.93
N SER A 74 10.50 2.31 14.26
CA SER A 74 9.82 1.44 15.22
C SER A 74 8.29 1.62 15.15
N ILE A 75 7.84 2.86 14.98
CA ILE A 75 6.42 3.17 14.78
C ILE A 75 5.93 2.55 13.47
N CYS A 76 6.67 2.67 12.36
CA CYS A 76 6.31 2.05 11.08
C CYS A 76 6.21 0.52 11.16
N GLN A 77 7.05 -0.12 11.98
CA GLN A 77 6.99 -1.56 12.21
C GLN A 77 5.84 -1.98 13.14
N ASN A 78 5.27 -1.06 13.92
CA ASN A 78 4.22 -1.34 14.88
C ASN A 78 2.91 -1.77 14.19
N ALA A 79 2.34 -2.89 14.63
CA ALA A 79 1.09 -3.41 14.08
C ALA A 79 -0.09 -2.43 14.22
N LYS A 80 -0.14 -1.64 15.30
CA LYS A 80 -1.21 -0.64 15.48
C LYS A 80 -1.09 0.51 14.48
N ALA A 81 0.13 0.97 14.20
CA ALA A 81 0.39 2.01 13.21
C ALA A 81 0.00 1.54 11.80
N LYS A 82 0.41 0.32 11.43
CA LYS A 82 -0.02 -0.31 10.17
C LYS A 82 -1.54 -0.41 10.08
N ALA A 83 -2.20 -0.83 11.16
CA ALA A 83 -3.66 -0.93 11.21
C ALA A 83 -4.36 0.43 11.11
N PHE A 84 -3.81 1.48 11.72
CA PHE A 84 -4.32 2.84 11.60
C PHE A 84 -4.28 3.33 10.15
N VAL A 85 -3.11 3.25 9.52
CA VAL A 85 -2.95 3.66 8.12
C VAL A 85 -3.84 2.82 7.20
N LEU A 86 -3.88 1.50 7.39
CA LEU A 86 -4.78 0.62 6.64
C LEU A 86 -6.25 1.03 6.82
N GLY A 87 -6.65 1.40 8.04
CA GLY A 87 -7.99 1.90 8.34
C GLY A 87 -8.33 3.15 7.54
N GLU A 88 -7.42 4.12 7.46
CA GLU A 88 -7.59 5.33 6.66
C GLU A 88 -7.68 5.01 5.16
N LEU A 89 -6.86 4.09 4.64
CA LEU A 89 -6.97 3.63 3.26
C LEU A 89 -8.34 2.99 2.99
N VAL A 90 -8.81 2.11 3.87
CA VAL A 90 -10.12 1.45 3.73
C VAL A 90 -11.26 2.47 3.77
N LYS A 91 -11.17 3.48 4.64
CA LYS A 91 -12.12 4.59 4.74
C LYS A 91 -12.17 5.38 3.43
N THR A 92 -11.02 5.84 2.94
CA THR A 92 -10.94 6.54 1.65
C THR A 92 -11.41 5.68 0.49
N ALA A 93 -11.12 4.38 0.48
CA ALA A 93 -11.62 3.46 -0.53
C ALA A 93 -13.16 3.41 -0.56
N LYS A 94 -13.80 3.35 0.61
CA LYS A 94 -15.26 3.38 0.74
C LYS A 94 -15.85 4.72 0.28
N GLU A 95 -15.24 5.83 0.69
CA GLU A 95 -15.64 7.18 0.27
C GLU A 95 -15.56 7.35 -1.25
N ARG A 96 -14.51 6.80 -1.86
CA ARG A 96 -14.28 6.82 -3.30
C ARG A 96 -15.05 5.72 -4.06
N LYS A 97 -15.88 4.93 -3.34
CA LYS A 97 -16.70 3.85 -3.87
C LYS A 97 -15.89 2.81 -4.66
N LEU A 98 -14.68 2.53 -4.19
CA LEU A 98 -13.84 1.46 -4.72
C LEU A 98 -14.49 0.10 -4.44
N LYS A 99 -14.29 -0.85 -5.34
CA LYS A 99 -14.81 -2.20 -5.20
C LYS A 99 -14.01 -2.99 -4.16
N GLY A 100 -14.60 -4.03 -3.58
CA GLY A 100 -13.97 -4.80 -2.49
C GLY A 100 -12.59 -5.36 -2.83
N PHE A 101 -12.35 -5.75 -4.08
CA PHE A 101 -11.03 -6.25 -4.54
C PHE A 101 -10.02 -5.15 -4.84
N GLU A 102 -10.46 -3.89 -4.94
CA GLU A 102 -9.58 -2.72 -5.06
C GLU A 102 -9.08 -2.25 -3.68
N ILE A 103 -9.70 -2.72 -2.60
CA ILE A 103 -9.34 -2.38 -1.23
C ILE A 103 -8.05 -3.13 -0.85
N ILE A 104 -7.03 -2.36 -0.46
CA ILE A 104 -5.77 -2.88 0.07
C ILE A 104 -6.06 -3.67 1.35
N ARG A 105 -5.54 -4.90 1.43
CA ARG A 105 -5.78 -5.81 2.56
C ARG A 105 -4.61 -5.90 3.53
N ALA A 106 -3.40 -5.63 3.05
CA ALA A 106 -2.21 -5.54 3.88
C ALA A 106 -1.34 -4.38 3.41
N ILE A 107 -0.70 -3.71 4.37
CA ILE A 107 0.17 -2.57 4.12
C ILE A 107 1.50 -2.74 4.85
N HIS A 108 2.58 -2.42 4.17
CA HIS A 108 3.90 -2.21 4.77
C HIS A 108 4.19 -0.72 4.84
N LEU A 109 4.55 -0.23 6.03
CA LEU A 109 4.98 1.14 6.23
C LEU A 109 6.49 1.21 6.08
N GLU A 110 6.92 1.93 5.05
CA GLU A 110 8.32 2.16 4.76
C GLU A 110 8.75 3.52 5.32
N PRO A 111 9.66 3.56 6.32
CA PRO A 111 10.11 4.82 6.90
C PRO A 111 10.97 5.66 5.94
N VAL A 112 11.56 5.04 4.91
CA VAL A 112 12.40 5.74 3.94
C VAL A 112 11.62 5.96 2.64
N ALA A 113 11.32 7.22 2.31
CA ALA A 113 10.64 7.64 1.08
C ALA A 113 11.26 7.05 -0.18
N PHE A 114 10.50 6.61 -1.19
CA PHE A 114 11.11 6.03 -2.40
C PHE A 114 12.09 6.99 -3.09
N ASP A 115 13.31 6.51 -3.41
CA ASP A 115 14.37 7.35 -3.98
C ASP A 115 14.94 6.82 -5.31
N ILE A 116 15.64 7.71 -6.00
CA ILE A 116 16.41 7.37 -7.20
C ILE A 116 17.69 6.61 -6.82
N GLU A 117 18.32 6.93 -5.67
CA GLU A 117 19.57 6.30 -5.22
C GLU A 117 19.40 4.79 -4.99
N ARG A 118 18.21 4.36 -4.52
CA ARG A 118 17.85 2.95 -4.32
C ARG A 118 17.32 2.28 -5.58
N ASP A 119 17.41 2.96 -6.74
CA ASP A 119 16.85 2.54 -8.03
C ASP A 119 15.33 2.27 -7.99
N LEU A 120 14.59 2.89 -7.06
CA LEU A 120 13.15 2.69 -6.89
C LEU A 120 12.34 3.67 -7.74
N LEU A 121 12.90 4.85 -8.01
CA LEU A 121 12.31 5.87 -8.87
C LEU A 121 13.15 6.10 -10.15
N THR A 122 12.51 6.56 -11.22
CA THR A 122 13.18 7.14 -12.38
C THR A 122 13.70 8.55 -12.04
N PRO A 123 14.62 9.11 -12.84
CA PRO A 123 15.01 10.52 -12.71
C PRO A 123 13.84 11.52 -12.83
N THR A 124 12.70 11.05 -13.33
CA THR A 124 11.44 11.80 -13.43
C THR A 124 10.47 11.48 -12.27
N TYR A 125 10.97 10.92 -11.16
CA TYR A 125 10.22 10.54 -9.97
C TYR A 125 9.07 9.55 -10.22
N LYS A 126 9.15 8.76 -11.31
CA LYS A 126 8.18 7.70 -11.58
C LYS A 126 8.64 6.40 -10.93
N LYS A 127 7.71 5.70 -10.31
CA LYS A 127 7.95 4.40 -9.68
C LYS A 127 8.45 3.36 -10.69
N LYS A 128 9.63 2.80 -10.45
CA LYS A 128 10.15 1.64 -11.19
C LYS A 128 9.54 0.38 -10.59
N ARG A 129 8.30 0.04 -10.99
CA ARG A 129 7.56 -1.14 -10.48
C ARG A 129 8.38 -2.45 -10.44
N PRO A 130 9.14 -2.84 -11.48
CA PRO A 130 9.92 -4.07 -11.41
C PRO A 130 11.06 -4.02 -10.38
N GLN A 131 11.69 -2.86 -10.17
CA GLN A 131 12.70 -2.64 -9.15
C GLN A 131 12.10 -2.61 -7.75
N LEU A 132 10.96 -1.92 -7.56
CA LEU A 132 10.19 -1.94 -6.31
C LEU A 132 9.82 -3.37 -5.92
N LEU A 133 9.32 -4.17 -6.87
CA LEU A 133 9.03 -5.58 -6.64
C LEU A 133 10.26 -6.36 -6.22
N LYS A 134 11.40 -6.18 -6.91
CA LYS A 134 12.66 -6.86 -6.58
C LYS A 134 13.17 -6.47 -5.19
N TYR A 135 13.09 -5.19 -4.83
CA TYR A 135 13.55 -4.66 -3.54
C TYR A 135 12.66 -5.14 -2.38
N TYR A 136 11.34 -5.01 -2.54
CA TYR A 136 10.36 -5.39 -1.53
C TYR A 136 9.89 -6.85 -1.64
N GLN A 137 10.58 -7.70 -2.41
CA GLN A 137 10.11 -9.06 -2.71
C GLN A 137 9.82 -9.88 -1.45
N ASN A 138 10.71 -9.81 -0.45
CA ASN A 138 10.53 -10.51 0.83
C ASN A 138 9.34 -9.94 1.64
N VAL A 139 9.17 -8.62 1.63
CA VAL A 139 8.07 -7.94 2.33
C VAL A 139 6.73 -8.28 1.69
N ILE A 140 6.68 -8.31 0.36
CA ILE A 140 5.51 -8.69 -0.43
C ILE A 140 5.11 -10.15 -0.16
N ASP A 141 6.08 -11.06 -0.14
CA ASP A 141 5.83 -12.47 0.16
C ASP A 141 5.29 -12.67 1.59
N ASP A 142 5.93 -12.04 2.58
CA ASP A 142 5.51 -12.07 3.97
C ASP A 142 4.11 -11.47 4.18
N MET A 143 3.82 -10.33 3.54
CA MET A 143 2.49 -9.72 3.58
C MET A 143 1.42 -10.64 3.01
N TYR A 144 1.66 -11.27 1.85
CA TYR A 144 0.69 -12.21 1.28
C TYR A 144 0.51 -13.44 2.15
N LYS A 145 1.59 -13.97 2.71
CA LYS A 145 1.56 -15.11 3.61
C LYS A 145 0.75 -14.80 4.88
N THR A 146 1.11 -13.73 5.60
CA THR A 146 0.43 -13.28 6.82
C THR A 146 -1.05 -12.95 6.55
N ALA A 147 -1.36 -12.29 5.44
CA ALA A 147 -2.74 -11.93 5.07
C ALA A 147 -3.61 -13.15 4.71
N LYS A 148 -3.01 -14.25 4.25
CA LYS A 148 -3.70 -15.53 4.02
C LYS A 148 -3.88 -16.30 5.33
N GLU A 149 -2.86 -16.36 6.18
CA GLU A 149 -2.93 -17.06 7.47
C GLU A 149 -3.96 -16.41 8.42
N GLY A 150 -4.07 -15.08 8.42
CA GLY A 150 -5.11 -14.37 9.16
C GLY A 150 -6.54 -14.64 8.70
N GLN A 151 -6.75 -15.17 7.48
CA GLN A 151 -8.08 -15.58 6.99
C GLN A 151 -8.42 -17.03 7.33
N ALA A 152 -7.41 -17.90 7.53
CA ALA A 152 -7.63 -19.31 7.87
C ALA A 152 -8.04 -19.52 9.34
N SER A 153 -7.80 -18.52 10.21
CA SER A 153 -8.07 -18.61 11.66
C SER A 153 -9.48 -18.14 12.06
N GLY A 154 -10.31 -17.75 11.09
CA GLY A 154 -11.67 -17.26 11.31
C GLY A 154 -12.74 -18.20 10.76
N GLN A 155 -12.59 -19.51 10.99
CA GLN A 155 -13.61 -20.52 10.69
C GLN A 155 -14.36 -20.95 11.95
#